data_AF-A0A6I3FLI7-F1
#
_entry.id   AF-A0A6I3FLI7-F1
#
_cell.length_a   1.000
_cell.length_b   1.000
_cell.length_c   1.000
_cell.angle_alpha   90.00
_cell.angle_beta   90.00
_cell.angle_gamma   90.00
#
_symmetry.space_group_name_H-M   'P 1'
#
loop_
_entity.id
_entity.type
_entity.pdbx_description
1 polymer ?
#
loop_
_entity_poly.entity_id
_entity_poly.type
_entity_poly.pdbx_seq_one_letter_code
_entity_poly.pdbx_strand_id
1 'polypeptide(L)' 'MTSIDDQGRPEPPIASDELVTLLGFLDFQRATLEWKCRTLSVPDMRKKIAASSMTLGGILKHMAFVENHWFSDWL' A
#
# COMPACT_ATOMS: atom_id res chain seq x y z
N MET A 1 -11.87 -13.54 11.67
CA MET A 1 -12.34 -12.19 11.28
C MET A 1 -11.12 -11.30 11.26
N THR A 2 -10.84 -10.62 10.14
CA THR A 2 -9.64 -9.78 9.99
C THR A 2 -9.71 -8.64 11.02
N SER A 3 -8.67 -8.50 11.85
CA SER A 3 -8.56 -7.39 12.78
C SER A 3 -8.27 -6.12 11.98
N ILE A 4 -8.99 -5.03 12.25
CA ILE A 4 -8.78 -3.74 11.62
C ILE A 4 -8.19 -2.78 12.66
N ASP A 5 -7.09 -2.10 12.33
CA ASP A 5 -6.48 -1.12 13.22
C ASP A 5 -7.21 0.23 13.21
N ASP A 6 -6.79 1.16 14.07
CA ASP A 6 -7.36 2.51 14.17
C ASP A 6 -7.18 3.35 12.89
N GLN A 7 -6.31 2.91 11.97
CA GLN A 7 -6.09 3.55 10.67
C GLN A 7 -6.96 2.95 9.55
N GLY A 8 -7.75 1.92 9.85
CA GLY A 8 -8.60 1.22 8.87
C GLY A 8 -7.85 0.16 8.07
N ARG A 9 -6.67 -0.28 8.53
CA ARG A 9 -5.85 -1.27 7.83
C ARG A 9 -6.14 -2.68 8.37
N PRO A 10 -6.24 -3.69 7.49
CA PRO A 10 -6.35 -5.08 7.92
C PRO A 10 -5.00 -5.56 8.46
N GLU A 11 -4.98 -5.92 9.75
CA GLU A 11 -3.79 -6.48 10.38
C GLU A 11 -3.48 -7.87 9.80
N PRO A 12 -2.23 -8.12 9.36
CA PRO A 12 -1.83 -9.44 8.89
C PRO A 12 -1.92 -10.46 10.04
N PRO A 13 -2.15 -11.73 9.72
CA PRO A 13 -2.23 -12.76 10.75
C PRO A 13 -0.87 -12.94 11.45
N ILE A 14 -0.90 -13.02 12.79
CA ILE A 14 0.32 -13.15 13.61
C ILE A 14 1.06 -14.47 13.35
N ALA A 15 0.32 -15.54 13.06
CA ALA A 15 0.85 -16.84 12.70
C ALA A 15 -0.10 -17.53 11.71
N SER A 16 0.39 -17.85 10.52
CA SER A 16 -0.37 -18.55 9.48
C SER A 16 0.59 -19.28 8.52
N ASP A 17 0.03 -19.92 7.50
CA ASP A 17 0.82 -20.42 6.38
C ASP A 17 1.42 -19.27 5.54
N GLU A 18 2.34 -19.62 4.65
CA GLU A 18 3.10 -18.65 3.85
C GLU A 18 2.18 -17.80 2.96
N LEU A 19 1.23 -18.43 2.26
CA LEU A 19 0.33 -17.74 1.33
C LEU A 19 -0.55 -16.74 2.07
N VAL A 20 -1.17 -17.18 3.16
CA VAL A 20 -2.07 -16.35 3.97
C VAL A 20 -1.29 -15.19 4.61
N THR A 21 -0.04 -15.43 5.04
CA THR A 21 0.85 -14.38 5.54
C THR A 21 1.17 -13.35 4.46
N LEU A 22 1.58 -13.80 3.26
CA LEU A 22 1.94 -12.90 2.14
C LEU A 22 0.76 -12.04 1.69
N LEU A 23 -0.42 -12.64 1.52
CA LEU A 23 -1.62 -11.90 1.13
C LEU A 23 -2.07 -10.92 2.22
N GLY A 24 -2.00 -11.32 3.49
CA GLY A 24 -2.32 -10.44 4.62
C GLY A 24 -1.43 -9.20 4.65
N PHE A 25 -0.11 -9.36 4.43
CA PHE A 25 0.79 -8.22 4.35
C PHE A 25 0.57 -7.37 3.10
N LEU A 26 0.23 -7.96 1.96
CA LEU A 26 -0.11 -7.19 0.75
C LEU A 26 -1.32 -6.27 1.00
N ASP A 27 -2.38 -6.78 1.61
CA ASP A 27 -3.57 -5.98 1.92
C ASP A 27 -3.27 -4.89 2.96
N PHE A 28 -2.45 -5.19 3.97
CA PHE A 28 -1.98 -4.19 4.94
C PHE A 28 -1.20 -3.05 4.27
N GLN A 29 -0.33 -3.35 3.30
CA GLN A 29 0.44 -2.33 2.59
C GLN A 29 -0.42 -1.50 1.64
N ARG A 30 -1.40 -2.12 0.96
CA ARG A 30 -2.41 -1.39 0.16
C ARG A 30 -3.19 -0.41 1.02
N ALA A 31 -3.69 -0.87 2.17
CA ALA A 31 -4.41 -0.02 3.11
C ALA A 31 -3.52 1.05 3.73
N THR A 32 -2.21 0.80 3.89
CA THR A 32 -1.26 1.82 4.36
C THR A 32 -1.15 2.97 3.35
N LEU A 33 -1.03 2.67 2.05
CA LEU A 33 -1.00 3.72 1.03
C LEU A 33 -2.32 4.48 0.97
N GLU A 34 -3.45 3.79 1.03
CA GLU A 34 -4.78 4.42 1.10
C GLU A 34 -4.86 5.37 2.30
N TRP A 35 -4.55 4.90 3.50
CA TRP A 35 -4.60 5.70 4.73
C TRP A 35 -3.74 6.96 4.65
N LYS A 36 -2.51 6.83 4.13
CA LYS A 36 -1.58 7.96 4.02
C LYS A 36 -2.00 8.98 2.96
N CYS A 37 -2.84 8.58 2.01
CA CYS A 37 -3.18 9.38 0.83
C CYS A 37 -4.62 9.90 0.83
N ARG A 38 -5.55 9.27 1.55
CA ARG A 38 -7.00 9.50 1.43
C ARG A 38 -7.49 10.92 1.70
N THR A 39 -6.76 11.71 2.50
CA THR A 39 -7.11 13.10 2.82
C THR A 39 -6.26 14.14 2.10
N LEU A 40 -5.31 13.71 1.26
CA LEU A 40 -4.39 14.62 0.60
C LEU A 40 -5.03 15.32 -0.59
N SER A 41 -4.79 16.63 -0.70
CA SER A 41 -5.20 17.42 -1.85
C SER A 41 -4.29 17.18 -3.08
N VAL A 42 -4.72 17.61 -4.26
CA VAL A 42 -3.89 17.55 -5.48
C VAL A 42 -2.54 18.28 -5.31
N PRO A 43 -2.48 19.49 -4.73
CA PRO A 43 -1.20 20.12 -4.39
C PRO A 43 -0.32 19.28 -3.45
N ASP A 44 -0.90 18.61 -2.46
CA ASP A 44 -0.13 17.75 -1.55
C ASP A 44 0.46 16.54 -2.28
N MET A 45 -0.30 15.93 -3.19
CA MET A 45 0.17 14.80 -4.01
C MET A 45 1.34 15.16 -4.94
N ARG A 46 1.56 16.45 -5.22
CA ARG A 46 2.68 16.95 -6.03
C ARG A 46 3.95 17.21 -5.22
N LYS A 47 3.90 17.13 -3.89
CA LYS A 47 5.07 17.28 -3.02
C LYS A 47 5.94 16.01 -3.07
N LYS A 48 7.26 16.20 -2.97
CA LYS A 48 8.21 15.11 -2.65
C LYS A 48 8.30 14.97 -1.13
N ILE A 49 8.62 13.77 -0.65
CA ILE A 49 8.77 13.50 0.78
C ILE A 49 10.12 12.85 1.07
N ALA A 50 10.75 13.28 2.17
CA ALA A 50 12.07 12.81 2.61
C ALA A 50 13.11 12.86 1.47
N ALA A 51 13.91 11.80 1.31
CA ALA A 51 14.92 11.68 0.26
C ALA A 51 14.36 11.17 -1.08
N SER A 52 13.04 11.03 -1.23
CA SER A 52 12.48 10.49 -2.48
C SER A 52 12.61 11.47 -3.63
N SER A 53 13.05 10.97 -4.78
CA SER A 53 13.06 11.73 -6.04
C SER A 53 11.65 11.90 -6.63
N MET A 54 10.68 11.10 -6.17
CA MET A 54 9.30 11.04 -6.66
C MET A 54 8.36 11.88 -5.78
N THR A 55 7.27 12.35 -6.38
CA THR A 55 6.18 12.97 -5.63
C THR A 55 5.36 11.89 -4.91
N LEU A 56 4.56 12.28 -3.90
CA LEU A 56 3.64 11.35 -3.22
C LEU A 56 2.71 10.63 -4.19
N GLY A 57 2.08 11.37 -5.12
CA GLY A 57 1.27 10.77 -6.17
C GLY A 57 2.09 9.90 -7.14
N GLY A 58 3.36 10.24 -7.36
CA GLY A 58 4.29 9.42 -8.13
C GLY A 58 4.56 8.07 -7.46
N ILE A 59 4.82 8.07 -6.15
CA ILE A 59 5.00 6.84 -5.36
C ILE A 59 3.73 5.98 -5.43
N LEU A 60 2.55 6.56 -5.21
CA LEU A 60 1.28 5.83 -5.29
C LEU A 60 1.08 5.18 -6.68
N LYS A 61 1.33 5.94 -7.75
CA LYS A 61 1.28 5.41 -9.12
C LYS A 61 2.31 4.31 -9.36
N HIS A 62 3.52 4.45 -8.83
CA HIS A 62 4.56 3.45 -8.99
C HIS A 62 4.19 2.14 -8.29
N MET A 63 3.64 2.19 -7.08
CA MET A 63 3.19 1.00 -6.37
C MET A 63 2.06 0.29 -7.11
N ALA A 64 1.08 1.04 -7.64
CA ALA A 64 0.03 0.47 -8.48
C ALA A 64 0.58 -0.19 -9.75
N PHE A 65 1.60 0.43 -10.38
CA PHE A 65 2.29 -0.16 -11.54
C PHE A 65 3.04 -1.45 -11.18
N VAL A 66 3.81 -1.45 -10.09
CA VAL A 66 4.56 -2.63 -9.62
C VAL A 66 3.59 -3.78 -9.38
N GLU A 67 2.50 -3.53 -8.67
CA GLU A 67 1.47 -4.53 -8.39
C GLU A 67 0.86 -5.09 -9.70
N ASN A 68 0.47 -4.21 -10.62
CA ASN A 68 -0.04 -4.63 -11.93
C ASN A 68 0.99 -5.45 -12.72
N HIS A 69 2.25 -5.04 -12.74
CA HIS A 69 3.33 -5.73 -13.45
C HIS A 69 3.54 -7.14 -12.91
N TRP A 70 3.63 -7.29 -11.58
CA TRP A 70 3.76 -8.61 -10.95
C TRP A 70 2.56 -9.52 -11.26
N PHE A 71 1.33 -9.00 -11.17
CA PHE A 71 0.13 -9.82 -11.39
C PHE A 71 -0.23 -10.07 -12.86
N SER A 72 0.22 -9.23 -13.79
CA SER A 72 -0.11 -9.38 -15.21
C SER A 72 0.98 -10.14 -15.98
N ASP A 73 2.24 -9.98 -15.57
CA ASP A 73 3.38 -10.44 -16.37
C ASP A 73 4.12 -11.61 -15.72
N TRP A 74 3.96 -11.83 -14.41
CA TRP A 74 4.74 -12.82 -13.66
C TRP A 74 3.90 -13.87 -12.91
N LEU A 75 2.62 -13.61 -12.65
CA LEU A 75 1.65 -14.56 -12.07
C LEU A 75 0.61 -14.93 -13.13
#